data_AF-A0A358NIJ0-F1
#
_entry.id   AF-A0A358NIJ0-F1
#
_cell.length_a   1.000
_cell.length_b   1.000
_cell.length_c   1.000
_cell.angle_alpha   90.00
_cell.angle_beta   90.00
_cell.angle_gamma   90.00
#
_symmetry.space_group_name_H-M   'P 1'
#
loop_
_entity.id
_entity.type
_entity.pdbx_description
1 polymer ?
#
loop_
_entity_poly.entity_id
_entity_poly.type
_entity_poly.pdbx_seq_one_letter_code
_entity_poly.pdbx_strand_id
1 'polypeptide(L)'
;MHMKRLLFMPLILLLVLSACKDGNIAEQPGNTAGMLKIEDYYPITENVKYIYKGEGNEFASYRVYIDYMSNGRVQTRTNNGGTETVKVMELKNGQLTELMSRNETYFRENFTGKEYSNGKILLKEPLNDSNSWSAGEGIKSTITGLDKEVVTPHGNYRAIEVTTEGSKGTTLDYYAKDVRLVKSVSKGDGYEISSTISSIEKDMPLTQTVTLFHPDIDGVNLDTVDVQVNFKTNDEAKDVIAETIKELSVYEILSTNTKINKLYFDEKKESVHIDLSKEFVTEMNAGASFEGLVLQSIANTLGTYYGVQNVFLTVDGGPYESGHILLNEDEPLKVDYSNIKAPK
;
A
#
# COMPACT_ATOMS: atom_id res chain seq x y z
N MET A 1 76.06 -5.00 3.14
CA MET A 1 75.92 -3.89 4.11
C MET A 1 76.52 -2.62 3.50
N HIS A 2 75.76 -1.87 2.70
CA HIS A 2 76.23 -0.60 2.13
C HIS A 2 75.08 0.42 2.11
N MET A 3 75.16 1.36 3.04
CA MET A 3 74.28 2.51 3.21
C MET A 3 74.85 3.65 2.34
N LYS A 4 74.09 4.13 1.36
CA LYS A 4 74.49 5.23 0.46
C LYS A 4 73.98 6.57 1.00
N ARG A 5 74.92 7.53 1.03
CA ARG A 5 74.78 8.97 1.34
C ARG A 5 74.13 9.74 0.18
N LEU A 6 73.41 10.83 0.49
CA LEU A 6 73.22 12.05 -0.35
C LEU A 6 72.74 13.18 0.60
N LEU A 7 73.54 14.21 0.98
CA LEU A 7 73.94 15.48 0.33
C LEU A 7 72.75 16.41 -0.02
N PHE A 8 72.47 17.50 0.73
CA PHE A 8 72.83 18.95 0.51
C PHE A 8 72.55 19.45 -0.93
N MET A 9 71.89 20.58 -1.29
CA MET A 9 71.54 21.90 -0.71
C MET A 9 70.65 22.69 -1.78
N PRO A 10 70.51 24.04 -1.83
CA PRO A 10 69.48 24.96 -1.29
C PRO A 10 68.53 25.70 -2.30
N LEU A 11 67.55 26.44 -1.72
CA LEU A 11 67.03 27.80 -2.02
C LEU A 11 66.84 28.28 -3.47
N ILE A 12 65.60 28.71 -3.83
CA ILE A 12 65.33 29.94 -4.60
C ILE A 12 64.05 30.59 -4.05
N LEU A 13 64.19 31.82 -3.57
CA LEU A 13 63.13 32.78 -3.28
C LEU A 13 63.07 33.76 -4.46
N LEU A 14 61.89 34.01 -5.02
CA LEU A 14 61.66 35.10 -5.97
C LEU A 14 60.31 35.76 -5.68
N LEU A 15 60.38 36.94 -5.09
CA LEU A 15 59.33 37.95 -5.03
C LEU A 15 59.41 38.80 -6.30
N VAL A 16 58.29 38.97 -7.02
CA VAL A 16 58.05 40.17 -7.83
C VAL A 16 56.61 40.61 -7.62
N LEU A 17 56.47 41.84 -7.13
CA LEU A 17 55.23 42.60 -6.96
C LEU A 17 54.86 43.33 -8.25
N SER A 18 53.55 43.59 -8.40
CA SER A 18 52.92 44.80 -8.96
C SER A 18 52.07 44.60 -10.23
N ALA A 19 50.75 44.75 -10.10
CA ALA A 19 49.98 45.86 -10.69
C ALA A 19 48.46 45.64 -10.50
N CYS A 20 47.80 46.57 -9.80
CA CYS A 20 46.35 46.63 -9.65
C CYS A 20 45.66 46.99 -10.99
N LYS A 21 44.53 46.34 -11.27
CA LYS A 21 43.42 46.97 -12.00
C LYS A 21 42.10 46.32 -11.59
N ASP A 22 41.19 47.16 -11.12
CA ASP A 22 39.83 46.81 -10.70
C ASP A 22 39.11 45.95 -11.75
N GLY A 23 38.48 44.88 -11.28
CA GLY A 23 37.61 44.03 -12.06
C GLY A 23 36.99 42.96 -11.19
N ASN A 24 35.71 43.13 -10.87
CA ASN A 24 34.83 42.10 -10.34
C ASN A 24 35.07 40.77 -11.08
N ILE A 25 35.72 39.80 -10.43
CA ILE A 25 35.64 38.42 -10.86
C ILE A 25 34.35 37.89 -10.24
N ALA A 26 33.30 37.86 -11.07
CA ALA A 26 32.09 37.12 -10.74
C ALA A 26 32.48 35.68 -10.44
N GLU A 27 32.22 35.22 -9.22
CA GLU A 27 32.10 33.79 -8.95
C GLU A 27 31.04 33.24 -9.89
N GLN A 28 31.48 32.45 -10.87
CA GLN A 28 30.59 31.58 -11.61
C GLN A 28 30.03 30.57 -10.61
N PRO A 29 28.71 30.54 -10.35
CA PRO A 29 28.15 29.47 -9.56
C PRO A 29 28.33 28.19 -10.38
N GLY A 30 29.23 27.32 -9.92
CA GLY A 30 29.38 25.97 -10.42
C GLY A 30 28.06 25.23 -10.20
N ASN A 31 27.20 25.26 -11.20
CA ASN A 31 25.94 24.53 -11.24
C ASN A 31 26.26 23.04 -11.36
N THR A 32 26.57 22.40 -10.24
CA THR A 32 26.43 20.94 -10.12
C THR A 32 24.97 20.68 -9.76
N ALA A 33 24.06 20.95 -10.71
CA ALA A 33 22.68 20.49 -10.59
C ALA A 33 22.74 18.96 -10.48
N GLY A 34 22.44 18.44 -9.29
CA GLY A 34 22.30 16.99 -9.09
C GLY A 34 21.27 16.46 -10.09
N MET A 35 21.56 15.31 -10.69
CA MET A 35 20.61 14.62 -11.55
C MET A 35 19.34 14.34 -10.75
N LEU A 36 18.20 14.91 -11.17
CA LEU A 36 16.90 14.72 -10.52
C LEU A 36 16.56 13.23 -10.42
N LYS A 37 16.08 12.80 -9.25
CA LYS A 37 15.76 11.41 -8.93
C LYS A 37 14.29 11.21 -8.64
N ILE A 38 13.71 10.09 -9.09
CA ILE A 38 12.28 9.80 -8.84
C ILE A 38 11.99 9.72 -7.33
N GLU A 39 12.93 9.21 -6.55
CA GLU A 39 12.87 9.12 -5.09
C GLU A 39 12.58 10.49 -4.44
N ASP A 40 13.11 11.58 -5.01
CA ASP A 40 12.88 12.94 -4.52
C ASP A 40 11.43 13.40 -4.77
N TYR A 41 10.77 12.87 -5.80
CA TYR A 41 9.43 13.27 -6.24
C TYR A 41 8.35 12.25 -5.92
N TYR A 42 8.71 11.08 -5.41
CA TYR A 42 7.78 10.04 -4.96
C TYR A 42 8.33 9.37 -3.69
N PRO A 43 8.45 10.11 -2.58
CA PRO A 43 8.92 9.53 -1.33
C PRO A 43 7.91 8.51 -0.81
N ILE A 44 8.39 7.36 -0.37
CA ILE A 44 7.55 6.34 0.26
C ILE A 44 7.57 6.57 1.77
N THR A 45 6.44 6.99 2.31
CA THR A 45 6.25 7.31 3.74
C THR A 45 5.21 6.39 4.35
N GLU A 46 5.48 5.87 5.54
CA GLU A 46 4.53 5.04 6.29
C GLU A 46 3.49 5.89 7.04
N ASN A 47 2.36 5.27 7.39
CA ASN A 47 1.33 5.83 8.27
C ASN A 47 0.84 7.23 7.84
N VAL A 48 0.71 7.44 6.54
CA VAL A 48 0.30 8.73 5.98
C VAL A 48 -1.00 8.58 5.21
N LYS A 49 -1.88 9.57 5.39
CA LYS A 49 -3.12 9.72 4.63
C LYS A 49 -3.04 10.98 3.79
N TYR A 50 -3.16 10.79 2.48
CA TYR A 50 -3.27 11.89 1.52
C TYR A 50 -4.73 12.12 1.18
N ILE A 51 -5.18 13.37 1.14
CA ILE A 51 -6.54 13.74 0.74
C ILE A 51 -6.45 14.59 -0.52
N TYR A 52 -7.27 14.26 -1.52
CA TYR A 52 -7.38 14.99 -2.77
C TYR A 52 -8.81 15.51 -2.93
N LYS A 53 -8.92 16.80 -3.21
CA LYS A 53 -10.19 17.45 -3.59
C LYS A 53 -10.39 17.28 -5.09
N GLY A 54 -11.55 16.78 -5.47
CA GLY A 54 -11.95 16.55 -6.85
C GLY A 54 -12.85 17.63 -7.42
N GLU A 55 -12.78 17.81 -8.73
CA GLU A 55 -13.69 18.62 -9.55
C GLU A 55 -14.03 17.85 -10.84
N GLY A 56 -15.23 18.10 -11.40
CA GLY A 56 -15.70 17.49 -12.65
C GLY A 56 -16.62 16.27 -12.47
N ASN A 57 -16.44 15.45 -11.42
CA ASN A 57 -17.39 14.41 -11.03
C ASN A 57 -17.30 14.05 -9.53
N GLU A 58 -18.25 13.26 -9.04
CA GLU A 58 -18.38 12.83 -7.64
C GLU A 58 -17.28 11.89 -7.15
N PHE A 59 -16.60 11.19 -8.07
CA PHE A 59 -15.52 10.23 -7.78
C PHE A 59 -14.11 10.83 -7.91
N ALA A 60 -14.02 12.12 -8.22
CA ALA A 60 -12.75 12.83 -8.41
C ALA A 60 -12.07 13.16 -7.08
N SER A 61 -12.82 13.22 -5.98
CA SER A 61 -12.26 13.35 -4.63
C SER A 61 -11.90 11.98 -4.11
N TYR A 62 -10.71 11.84 -3.54
CA TYR A 62 -10.27 10.56 -2.97
C TYR A 62 -9.27 10.74 -1.85
N ARG A 63 -9.11 9.69 -1.06
CA ARG A 63 -8.08 9.56 -0.02
C ARG A 63 -7.17 8.41 -0.36
N VAL A 64 -5.90 8.52 -0.01
CA VAL A 64 -4.91 7.46 -0.21
C VAL A 64 -4.23 7.13 1.10
N TYR A 65 -4.21 5.85 1.45
CA TYR A 65 -3.46 5.27 2.56
C TYR A 65 -2.31 4.40 2.04
N ILE A 66 -1.32 4.17 2.90
CA ILE A 66 -0.18 3.30 2.63
C ILE A 66 -0.37 2.00 3.41
N ASP A 67 -0.79 0.94 2.72
CA ASP A 67 -1.10 -0.35 3.33
C ASP A 67 0.20 -1.11 3.65
N TYR A 68 1.08 -1.28 2.67
CA TYR A 68 2.32 -2.05 2.82
C TYR A 68 3.50 -1.40 2.10
N MET A 69 4.70 -1.65 2.61
CA MET A 69 5.97 -1.21 2.06
C MET A 69 6.99 -2.34 2.20
N SER A 70 7.57 -2.79 1.10
CA SER A 70 8.55 -3.88 1.11
C SER A 70 9.45 -3.83 -0.12
N ASN A 71 10.76 -3.96 0.06
CA ASN A 71 11.75 -4.12 -1.04
C ASN A 71 11.64 -3.09 -2.19
N GLY A 72 11.47 -1.81 -1.88
CA GLY A 72 11.30 -0.75 -2.89
C GLY A 72 9.93 -0.74 -3.57
N ARG A 73 8.98 -1.55 -3.07
CA ARG A 73 7.57 -1.52 -3.45
C ARG A 73 6.73 -0.86 -2.37
N VAL A 74 5.66 -0.21 -2.81
CA VAL A 74 4.61 0.34 -1.95
C VAL A 74 3.25 -0.11 -2.44
N GLN A 75 2.42 -0.57 -1.52
CA GLN A 75 1.01 -0.81 -1.73
C GLN A 75 0.20 0.36 -1.18
N THR A 76 -0.63 0.96 -2.01
CA THR A 76 -1.53 2.05 -1.63
C THR A 76 -2.97 1.64 -1.75
N ARG A 77 -3.82 2.16 -0.86
CA ARG A 77 -5.28 2.05 -0.93
C ARG A 77 -5.89 3.40 -1.23
N THR A 78 -6.66 3.49 -2.30
CA THR A 78 -7.39 4.70 -2.70
C THR A 78 -8.88 4.48 -2.47
N ASN A 79 -9.53 5.37 -1.73
CA ASN A 79 -10.98 5.40 -1.55
C ASN A 79 -11.52 6.71 -2.11
N ASN A 80 -12.42 6.61 -3.10
CA ASN A 80 -13.05 7.77 -3.76
C ASN A 80 -14.54 7.95 -3.43
N GLY A 81 -15.02 7.30 -2.36
CA GLY A 81 -16.42 7.28 -1.96
C GLY A 81 -17.30 6.30 -2.74
N GLY A 82 -16.87 5.82 -3.91
CA GLY A 82 -17.56 4.79 -4.69
C GLY A 82 -16.95 3.40 -4.56
N THR A 83 -15.62 3.31 -4.50
CA THR A 83 -14.89 2.04 -4.36
C THR A 83 -13.56 2.22 -3.64
N GLU A 84 -12.96 1.10 -3.25
CA GLU A 84 -11.57 1.03 -2.80
C GLU A 84 -10.70 0.29 -3.81
N THR A 85 -9.65 0.96 -4.26
CA THR A 85 -8.66 0.41 -5.18
C THR A 85 -7.33 0.22 -4.46
N VAL A 86 -6.80 -1.00 -4.50
CA VAL A 86 -5.45 -1.30 -4.04
C VAL A 86 -4.51 -1.29 -5.25
N LYS A 87 -3.35 -0.65 -5.10
CA LYS A 87 -2.30 -0.58 -6.12
C LYS A 87 -0.96 -1.00 -5.56
N VAL A 88 -0.15 -1.70 -6.34
CA VAL A 88 1.26 -1.99 -6.02
C VAL A 88 2.15 -1.23 -6.99
N MET A 89 3.01 -0.38 -6.44
CA MET A 89 4.00 0.40 -7.16
C MET A 89 5.40 -0.11 -6.84
N GLU A 90 6.30 -0.12 -7.82
CA GLU A 90 7.72 -0.45 -7.64
C GLU A 90 8.60 0.68 -8.13
N LEU A 91 9.58 1.07 -7.32
CA LEU A 91 10.66 1.96 -7.71
C LEU A 91 11.91 1.13 -7.99
N LYS A 92 12.27 0.99 -9.26
CA LYS A 92 13.39 0.14 -9.68
C LYS A 92 13.99 0.64 -10.98
N ASN A 93 15.32 0.63 -11.08
CA ASN A 93 16.06 1.01 -12.29
C ASN A 93 15.66 2.40 -12.85
N GLY A 94 15.42 3.37 -11.97
CA GLY A 94 14.99 4.72 -12.37
C GLY A 94 13.60 4.78 -12.98
N GLN A 95 12.70 3.85 -12.61
CA GLN A 95 11.31 3.84 -13.04
C GLN A 95 10.39 3.64 -11.84
N LEU A 96 9.31 4.45 -11.78
CA LEU A 96 8.16 4.19 -10.92
C LEU A 96 7.10 3.47 -11.78
N THR A 97 6.82 2.23 -11.45
CA THR A 97 5.92 1.36 -12.24
C THR A 97 4.76 0.86 -11.39
N GLU A 98 3.53 1.04 -11.88
CA GLU A 98 2.32 0.42 -11.32
C GLU A 98 2.28 -1.02 -11.81
N LEU A 99 2.59 -1.96 -10.92
CA LEU A 99 2.63 -3.39 -11.21
C LEU A 99 1.23 -4.04 -11.16
N MET A 100 0.34 -3.48 -10.34
CA MET A 100 -1.01 -3.97 -10.17
C MET A 100 -1.96 -2.86 -9.71
N SER A 101 -3.20 -2.92 -10.17
CA SER A 101 -4.33 -2.14 -9.67
C SER A 101 -5.57 -3.04 -9.59
N ARG A 102 -6.09 -3.25 -8.37
CA ARG A 102 -7.27 -4.07 -8.09
C ARG A 102 -8.37 -3.20 -7.48
N ASN A 103 -9.46 -3.01 -8.22
CA ASN A 103 -10.66 -2.33 -7.74
C ASN A 103 -11.45 -3.23 -6.79
N GLU A 104 -12.42 -2.66 -6.07
CA GLU A 104 -13.31 -3.40 -5.16
C GLU A 104 -12.53 -4.30 -4.17
N THR A 105 -11.45 -3.75 -3.63
CA THR A 105 -10.60 -4.43 -2.65
C THR A 105 -10.83 -3.81 -1.28
N TYR A 106 -11.85 -4.28 -0.56
CA TYR A 106 -12.24 -3.73 0.75
C TYR A 106 -11.53 -4.40 1.93
N PHE A 107 -10.97 -5.59 1.72
CA PHE A 107 -10.10 -6.26 2.70
C PHE A 107 -8.66 -5.79 2.58
N ARG A 108 -7.86 -6.15 3.59
CA ARG A 108 -6.43 -5.94 3.62
C ARG A 108 -5.67 -7.24 3.36
N GLU A 109 -4.78 -7.20 2.38
CA GLU A 109 -3.92 -8.30 1.95
C GLU A 109 -2.61 -7.70 1.40
N ASN A 110 -1.49 -8.34 1.68
CA ASN A 110 -0.18 -7.88 1.22
C ASN A 110 0.16 -8.42 -0.17
N PHE A 111 0.02 -7.58 -1.19
CA PHE A 111 0.33 -7.94 -2.57
C PHE A 111 1.77 -7.60 -2.97
N THR A 112 2.53 -6.91 -2.12
CA THR A 112 3.88 -6.42 -2.48
C THR A 112 4.87 -7.53 -2.82
N GLY A 113 4.69 -8.73 -2.25
CA GLY A 113 5.56 -9.89 -2.47
C GLY A 113 5.24 -10.72 -3.72
N LYS A 114 4.21 -10.38 -4.51
CA LYS A 114 3.84 -11.14 -5.70
C LYS A 114 4.74 -10.86 -6.89
N GLU A 115 4.82 -11.81 -7.81
CA GLU A 115 5.50 -11.62 -9.08
C GLU A 115 4.55 -11.00 -10.11
N TYR A 116 5.04 -9.99 -10.83
CA TYR A 116 4.28 -9.25 -11.82
C TYR A 116 5.04 -9.25 -13.15
N SER A 117 4.37 -9.66 -14.21
CA SER A 117 4.98 -9.75 -15.56
C SER A 117 4.87 -8.45 -16.35
N ASN A 118 3.94 -7.58 -15.98
CA ASN A 118 3.62 -6.34 -16.68
C ASN A 118 3.48 -5.19 -15.67
N GLY A 119 3.51 -3.95 -16.17
CA GLY A 119 3.21 -2.77 -15.37
C GLY A 119 3.13 -1.51 -16.21
N LYS A 120 2.51 -0.47 -15.64
CA LYS A 120 2.38 0.86 -16.25
C LYS A 120 3.42 1.80 -15.63
N ILE A 121 4.37 2.27 -16.45
CA ILE A 121 5.37 3.25 -16.01
C ILE A 121 4.69 4.61 -15.80
N LEU A 122 4.78 5.15 -14.58
CA LEU A 122 4.23 6.46 -14.20
C LEU A 122 5.27 7.59 -14.30
N LEU A 123 6.52 7.31 -13.94
CA LEU A 123 7.67 8.21 -14.05
C LEU A 123 8.89 7.42 -14.50
N LYS A 124 9.74 8.06 -15.31
CA LYS A 124 10.95 7.44 -15.85
C LYS A 124 12.12 8.41 -15.89
N GLU A 125 13.25 8.00 -15.32
CA GLU A 125 14.52 8.69 -15.43
C GLU A 125 15.12 8.58 -16.85
N PRO A 126 15.92 9.56 -17.29
CA PRO A 126 16.23 10.81 -16.61
C PRO A 126 15.01 11.75 -16.54
N LEU A 127 14.86 12.47 -15.43
CA LEU A 127 13.80 13.47 -15.27
C LEU A 127 14.23 14.76 -15.99
N ASN A 128 14.04 14.79 -17.31
CA ASN A 128 14.29 15.96 -18.15
C ASN A 128 13.13 16.20 -19.13
N ASP A 129 13.04 17.42 -19.65
CA ASP A 129 12.01 17.80 -20.61
C ASP A 129 12.07 16.89 -21.85
N SER A 130 10.90 16.49 -22.35
CA SER A 130 10.72 15.64 -23.53
C SER A 130 11.11 14.17 -23.37
N ASN A 131 11.59 13.72 -22.20
CA ASN A 131 11.71 12.27 -21.95
C ASN A 131 10.33 11.62 -22.06
N SER A 132 10.22 10.54 -22.83
CA SER A 132 8.95 9.89 -23.12
C SER A 132 9.05 8.38 -23.18
N TRP A 133 7.94 7.71 -22.92
CA TRP A 133 7.83 6.26 -22.95
C TRP A 133 6.43 5.82 -23.40
N SER A 134 6.34 4.59 -23.88
CA SER A 134 5.04 3.94 -24.08
C SER A 134 4.46 3.59 -22.70
N ALA A 135 3.20 3.95 -22.49
CA ALA A 135 2.42 3.63 -21.29
C ALA A 135 1.27 2.65 -21.61
N GLY A 136 1.43 1.88 -22.69
CA GLY A 136 0.42 0.97 -23.25
C GLY A 136 0.31 1.11 -24.78
N GLU A 137 -0.49 0.24 -25.38
CA GLU A 137 -0.76 0.29 -26.83
C GLU A 137 -1.46 1.59 -27.20
N GLY A 138 -0.82 2.39 -28.06
CA GLY A 138 -1.35 3.70 -28.47
C GLY A 138 -1.35 4.78 -27.38
N ILE A 139 -0.70 4.54 -26.23
CA ILE A 139 -0.60 5.49 -25.13
C ILE A 139 0.86 5.91 -24.94
N LYS A 140 1.09 7.23 -24.90
CA LYS A 140 2.42 7.81 -24.72
C LYS A 140 2.41 8.74 -23.51
N SER A 141 3.39 8.59 -22.63
CA SER A 141 3.67 9.53 -21.54
C SER A 141 4.95 10.30 -21.83
N THR A 142 4.95 11.59 -21.50
CA THR A 142 6.07 12.52 -21.73
C THR A 142 6.22 13.47 -20.54
N ILE A 143 7.44 13.71 -20.09
CA ILE A 143 7.73 14.81 -19.16
C ILE A 143 7.64 16.12 -19.95
N THR A 144 6.65 16.94 -19.66
CA THR A 144 6.34 18.19 -20.38
C THR A 144 6.70 19.45 -19.59
N GLY A 145 7.18 19.28 -18.36
CA GLY A 145 7.87 20.33 -17.61
C GLY A 145 8.50 19.80 -16.34
N LEU A 146 9.60 20.42 -15.91
CA LEU A 146 10.31 20.06 -14.67
C LEU A 146 9.99 20.96 -13.47
N ASP A 147 9.41 22.12 -13.74
CA ASP A 147 9.27 23.19 -12.76
C ASP A 147 7.96 23.97 -13.03
N LYS A 148 6.83 23.25 -12.95
CA LYS A 148 5.49 23.83 -13.13
C LYS A 148 4.93 24.30 -11.79
N GLU A 149 4.42 25.53 -11.78
CA GLU A 149 3.68 26.06 -10.64
C GLU A 149 2.31 25.39 -10.51
N VAL A 150 2.04 24.80 -9.35
CA VAL A 150 0.77 24.14 -9.02
C VAL A 150 0.23 24.69 -7.71
N VAL A 151 -0.91 25.37 -7.79
CA VAL A 151 -1.65 25.86 -6.62
C VAL A 151 -2.53 24.73 -6.09
N THR A 152 -2.43 24.42 -4.80
CA THR A 152 -3.22 23.38 -4.14
C THR A 152 -3.77 23.90 -2.81
N PRO A 153 -4.89 23.37 -2.29
CA PRO A 153 -5.36 23.73 -0.96
C PRO A 153 -4.35 23.43 0.16
N HIS A 154 -3.46 22.46 -0.03
CA HIS A 154 -2.41 22.14 0.95
C HIS A 154 -1.21 23.11 0.89
N GLY A 155 -1.00 23.78 -0.26
CA GLY A 155 0.12 24.68 -0.49
C GLY A 155 0.48 24.82 -1.97
N ASN A 156 1.35 25.77 -2.29
CA ASN A 156 1.84 25.95 -3.66
C ASN A 156 3.10 25.12 -3.88
N TYR A 157 3.18 24.47 -5.05
CA TYR A 157 4.27 23.58 -5.41
C TYR A 157 4.92 23.96 -6.72
N ARG A 158 6.19 23.59 -6.85
CA ARG A 158 6.88 23.43 -8.12
C ARG A 158 6.98 21.93 -8.41
N ALA A 159 6.47 21.50 -9.56
CA ALA A 159 6.26 20.09 -9.86
C ALA A 159 6.75 19.70 -11.26
N ILE A 160 7.15 18.42 -11.39
CA ILE A 160 7.31 17.77 -12.68
C ILE A 160 5.92 17.47 -13.24
N GLU A 161 5.66 17.88 -14.47
CA GLU A 161 4.44 17.60 -15.22
C GLU A 161 4.70 16.44 -16.19
N VAL A 162 3.88 15.40 -16.08
CA VAL A 162 3.82 14.29 -17.02
C VAL A 162 2.51 14.36 -17.78
N THR A 163 2.60 14.49 -19.09
CA THR A 163 1.44 14.41 -19.99
C THR A 163 1.36 13.00 -20.56
N THR A 164 0.22 12.33 -20.33
CA THR A 164 -0.13 11.04 -20.93
C THR A 164 -1.24 11.24 -21.96
N GLU A 165 -0.94 10.93 -23.21
CA GLU A 165 -1.86 11.04 -24.35
C GLU A 165 -2.35 9.65 -24.77
N GLY A 166 -3.65 9.52 -24.98
CA GLY A 166 -4.28 8.31 -25.51
C GLY A 166 -5.51 8.64 -26.36
N SER A 167 -6.14 7.61 -26.91
CA SER A 167 -7.27 7.77 -27.85
C SER A 167 -8.50 8.44 -27.24
N LYS A 168 -8.66 8.39 -25.91
CA LYS A 168 -9.83 8.92 -25.18
C LYS A 168 -9.60 10.30 -24.54
N GLY A 169 -8.41 10.87 -24.68
CA GLY A 169 -8.04 12.15 -24.07
C GLY A 169 -6.61 12.20 -23.55
N THR A 170 -6.37 13.20 -22.72
CA THR A 170 -5.06 13.53 -22.14
C THR A 170 -5.17 13.58 -20.62
N THR A 171 -4.19 13.01 -19.93
CA THR A 171 -4.02 13.17 -18.48
C THR A 171 -2.72 13.91 -18.17
N LEU A 172 -2.78 14.92 -17.30
CA LEU A 172 -1.63 15.66 -16.80
C LEU A 172 -1.46 15.35 -15.32
N ASP A 173 -0.35 14.71 -14.96
CA ASP A 173 0.01 14.39 -13.58
C ASP A 173 1.17 15.27 -13.12
N TYR A 174 1.04 15.85 -11.93
CA TYR A 174 2.02 16.77 -11.36
C TYR A 174 2.63 16.16 -10.10
N TYR A 175 3.94 15.92 -10.11
CA TYR A 175 4.69 15.35 -9.00
C TYR A 175 5.59 16.41 -8.37
N ALA A 176 5.36 16.71 -7.09
CA ALA A 176 6.16 17.68 -6.35
C ALA A 176 7.20 16.99 -5.48
N LYS A 177 8.35 17.65 -5.35
CA LYS A 177 9.46 17.19 -4.51
C LYS A 177 9.01 17.01 -3.06
N ASP A 178 9.50 15.97 -2.41
CA ASP A 178 9.23 15.60 -1.01
C ASP A 178 7.75 15.32 -0.69
N VAL A 179 6.89 15.22 -1.73
CA VAL A 179 5.46 14.98 -1.56
C VAL A 179 5.01 13.72 -2.28
N ARG A 180 5.09 13.69 -3.63
CA ARG A 180 4.43 12.78 -4.60
C ARG A 180 3.52 13.51 -5.59
N LEU A 181 2.55 12.80 -6.18
CA LEU A 181 1.43 13.37 -6.94
C LEU A 181 0.68 14.43 -6.12
N VAL A 182 0.70 15.68 -6.59
CA VAL A 182 -0.02 16.81 -5.99
C VAL A 182 -1.25 17.22 -6.79
N LYS A 183 -1.31 16.90 -8.08
CA LYS A 183 -2.47 17.15 -8.94
C LYS A 183 -2.52 16.16 -10.10
N SER A 184 -3.73 15.78 -10.50
CA SER A 184 -4.00 15.09 -11.76
C SER A 184 -5.16 15.78 -12.47
N VAL A 185 -5.07 15.92 -13.80
CA VAL A 185 -6.14 16.49 -14.65
C VAL A 185 -6.33 15.58 -15.85
N SER A 186 -7.49 14.94 -15.95
CA SER A 186 -7.89 14.14 -17.11
C SER A 186 -8.94 14.89 -17.91
N LYS A 187 -8.70 15.05 -19.21
CA LYS A 187 -9.60 15.78 -20.12
C LYS A 187 -9.75 15.06 -21.46
N GLY A 188 -10.92 15.20 -22.07
CA GLY A 188 -11.24 14.65 -23.38
C GLY A 188 -12.50 15.28 -23.93
N ASP A 189 -13.18 14.59 -24.85
CA ASP A 189 -14.39 15.14 -25.47
C ASP A 189 -15.53 15.24 -24.44
N GLY A 190 -15.95 16.47 -24.15
CA GLY A 190 -17.05 16.76 -23.23
C GLY A 190 -16.76 16.57 -21.73
N TYR A 191 -15.52 16.30 -21.33
CA TYR A 191 -15.16 16.16 -19.91
C TYR A 191 -13.81 16.76 -19.54
N GLU A 192 -13.74 17.29 -18.33
CA GLU A 192 -12.50 17.61 -17.61
C GLU A 192 -12.72 17.27 -16.14
N ILE A 193 -11.86 16.43 -15.61
CA ILE A 193 -11.90 15.93 -14.24
C ILE A 193 -10.54 16.20 -13.63
N SER A 194 -10.51 16.73 -12.41
CA SER A 194 -9.24 16.96 -11.73
C SER A 194 -9.29 16.55 -10.26
N SER A 195 -8.13 16.19 -9.73
CA SER A 195 -7.93 15.88 -8.32
C SER A 195 -6.69 16.60 -7.85
N THR A 196 -6.82 17.43 -6.81
CA THR A 196 -5.76 18.30 -6.30
C THR A 196 -5.56 18.03 -4.81
N ILE A 197 -4.31 17.82 -4.38
CA ILE A 197 -3.98 17.51 -2.98
C ILE A 197 -4.47 18.61 -2.04
N SER A 198 -5.19 18.24 -0.99
CA SER A 198 -5.77 19.18 -0.04
C SER A 198 -5.21 19.03 1.37
N SER A 199 -4.81 17.82 1.76
CA SER A 199 -4.24 17.54 3.08
C SER A 199 -3.27 16.37 3.03
N ILE A 200 -2.24 16.43 3.88
CA ILE A 200 -1.33 15.33 4.19
C ILE A 200 -1.35 15.15 5.71
N GLU A 201 -1.90 14.04 6.16
CA GLU A 201 -2.01 13.72 7.59
C GLU A 201 -1.04 12.59 7.92
N LYS A 202 -0.09 12.87 8.83
CA LYS A 202 0.92 11.92 9.31
C LYS A 202 0.40 11.13 10.50
N ASP A 203 1.04 9.99 10.75
CA ASP A 203 0.71 9.06 11.84
C ASP A 203 -0.77 8.61 11.83
N MET A 204 -1.34 8.49 10.63
CA MET A 204 -2.73 8.12 10.39
C MET A 204 -2.83 6.63 9.99
N PRO A 205 -3.31 5.75 10.90
CA PRO A 205 -3.67 4.39 10.52
C PRO A 205 -4.93 4.39 9.62
N LEU A 206 -5.10 3.30 8.87
CA LEU A 206 -6.36 2.98 8.21
C LEU A 206 -7.31 2.38 9.25
N THR A 207 -8.47 3.01 9.47
CA THR A 207 -9.53 2.45 10.29
C THR A 207 -10.52 1.68 9.40
N GLN A 208 -10.83 0.43 9.77
CA GLN A 208 -11.84 -0.39 9.11
C GLN A 208 -12.83 -0.95 10.14
N THR A 209 -14.07 -1.17 9.71
CA THR A 209 -15.03 -1.94 10.49
C THR A 209 -14.92 -3.40 10.09
N VAL A 210 -14.78 -4.28 11.06
CA VAL A 210 -14.84 -5.74 10.89
C VAL A 210 -16.07 -6.24 11.62
N THR A 211 -16.89 -7.04 10.95
CA THR A 211 -18.01 -7.73 11.58
C THR A 211 -17.52 -9.08 12.08
N LEU A 212 -17.54 -9.25 13.40
CA LEU A 212 -17.20 -10.50 14.07
C LEU A 212 -18.47 -11.29 14.36
N PHE A 213 -18.42 -12.58 14.08
CA PHE A 213 -19.47 -13.53 14.39
C PHE A 213 -19.06 -14.34 15.60
N HIS A 214 -19.99 -14.62 16.50
CA HIS A 214 -19.70 -15.38 17.70
C HIS A 214 -20.91 -16.18 18.18
N PRO A 215 -20.71 -17.29 18.91
CA PRO A 215 -21.82 -18.00 19.55
C PRO A 215 -22.59 -17.09 20.52
N ASP A 216 -23.90 -17.25 20.57
CA ASP A 216 -24.75 -16.61 21.56
C ASP A 216 -24.58 -17.25 22.95
N ILE A 217 -25.10 -16.59 24.00
CA ILE A 217 -25.00 -17.08 25.39
C ILE A 217 -25.66 -18.45 25.60
N ASP A 218 -26.64 -18.79 24.76
CA ASP A 218 -27.36 -20.06 24.83
C ASP A 218 -26.59 -21.19 24.11
N GLY A 219 -25.56 -20.85 23.31
CA GLY A 219 -24.77 -21.80 22.52
C GLY A 219 -25.57 -22.44 21.38
N VAL A 220 -26.55 -21.72 20.82
CA VAL A 220 -27.47 -22.24 19.79
C VAL A 220 -27.34 -21.47 18.47
N ASN A 221 -27.26 -20.15 18.53
CA ASN A 221 -27.19 -19.27 17.37
C ASN A 221 -25.88 -18.49 17.34
N LEU A 222 -25.67 -17.74 16.26
CA LEU A 222 -24.64 -16.72 16.17
C LEU A 222 -25.22 -15.33 16.40
N ASP A 223 -24.47 -14.51 17.12
CA ASP A 223 -24.65 -13.06 17.21
C ASP A 223 -23.51 -12.37 16.43
N THR A 224 -23.70 -11.08 16.15
CA THR A 224 -22.69 -10.25 15.46
C THR A 224 -22.31 -9.02 16.25
N VAL A 225 -21.06 -8.61 16.11
CA VAL A 225 -20.56 -7.34 16.64
C VAL A 225 -19.64 -6.68 15.62
N ASP A 226 -19.91 -5.41 15.35
CA ASP A 226 -19.04 -4.57 14.53
C ASP A 226 -17.96 -3.93 15.40
N VAL A 227 -16.71 -4.17 15.05
CA VAL A 227 -15.55 -3.62 15.76
C VAL A 227 -14.73 -2.76 14.82
N GLN A 228 -14.27 -1.61 15.31
CA GLN A 228 -13.32 -0.77 14.59
C GLN A 228 -11.90 -1.24 14.86
N VAL A 229 -11.20 -1.60 13.79
CA VAL A 229 -9.78 -1.99 13.84
C VAL A 229 -8.94 -0.93 13.15
N ASN A 230 -7.72 -0.72 13.64
CA ASN A 230 -6.78 0.22 13.07
C ASN A 230 -5.58 -0.52 12.53
N PHE A 231 -5.19 -0.19 11.29
CA PHE A 231 -4.01 -0.74 10.65
C PHE A 231 -3.00 0.35 10.35
N LYS A 232 -1.82 0.25 10.95
CA LYS A 232 -0.62 0.98 10.53
C LYS A 232 -0.05 0.36 9.26
N THR A 233 0.82 1.07 8.55
CA THR A 233 1.55 0.49 7.41
C THR A 233 2.30 -0.77 7.85
N ASN A 234 2.23 -1.81 7.02
CA ASN A 234 2.78 -3.15 7.25
C ASN A 234 2.10 -4.01 8.32
N ASP A 235 1.06 -3.53 9.00
CA ASP A 235 0.24 -4.42 9.83
C ASP A 235 -0.40 -5.50 8.95
N GLU A 236 -0.24 -6.76 9.36
CA GLU A 236 -0.79 -7.92 8.68
C GLU A 236 -2.22 -8.19 9.17
N ALA A 237 -3.13 -8.47 8.24
CA ALA A 237 -4.54 -8.70 8.56
C ALA A 237 -4.73 -9.83 9.59
N LYS A 238 -3.89 -10.86 9.51
CA LYS A 238 -3.92 -12.01 10.42
C LYS A 238 -3.69 -11.61 11.88
N ASP A 239 -2.78 -10.67 12.14
CA ASP A 239 -2.38 -10.33 13.49
C ASP A 239 -3.47 -9.45 14.13
N VAL A 240 -3.93 -8.44 13.39
CA VAL A 240 -5.01 -7.55 13.84
C VAL A 240 -6.32 -8.31 14.03
N ILE A 241 -6.72 -9.18 13.10
CA ILE A 241 -7.95 -9.96 13.24
C ILE A 241 -7.85 -10.95 14.41
N ALA A 242 -6.70 -11.63 14.58
CA ALA A 242 -6.50 -12.53 15.71
C ALA A 242 -6.62 -11.80 17.06
N GLU A 243 -5.97 -10.65 17.19
CA GLU A 243 -6.05 -9.82 18.40
C GLU A 243 -7.49 -9.36 18.66
N THR A 244 -8.18 -8.87 17.61
CA THR A 244 -9.56 -8.39 17.71
C THR A 244 -10.52 -9.51 18.17
N ILE A 245 -10.39 -10.72 17.64
CA ILE A 245 -11.21 -11.87 18.06
C ILE A 245 -10.92 -12.26 19.51
N LYS A 246 -9.65 -12.24 19.93
CA LYS A 246 -9.26 -12.61 21.31
C LYS A 246 -9.72 -11.59 22.34
N GLU A 247 -9.69 -10.30 22.01
CA GLU A 247 -10.16 -9.24 22.92
C GLU A 247 -11.64 -9.36 23.25
N LEU A 248 -12.43 -9.91 22.32
CA LEU A 248 -13.84 -10.21 22.55
C LEU A 248 -14.08 -11.33 23.58
N SER A 249 -13.03 -12.01 24.08
CA SER A 249 -12.86 -12.98 25.21
C SER A 249 -14.09 -13.72 25.81
N VAL A 250 -15.24 -13.06 25.92
CA VAL A 250 -16.56 -13.55 26.29
C VAL A 250 -17.04 -14.72 25.43
N TYR A 251 -16.55 -14.88 24.20
CA TYR A 251 -17.10 -15.85 23.23
C TYR A 251 -16.21 -17.04 22.87
N GLU A 252 -15.01 -17.14 23.46
CA GLU A 252 -14.08 -18.28 23.36
C GLU A 252 -13.80 -18.80 21.92
N ILE A 253 -13.87 -17.95 20.88
CA ILE A 253 -13.61 -18.36 19.49
C ILE A 253 -12.13 -18.75 19.31
N LEU A 254 -11.22 -17.91 19.79
CA LEU A 254 -9.79 -18.19 19.83
C LEU A 254 -9.33 -18.10 21.27
N SER A 255 -8.55 -19.07 21.74
CA SER A 255 -7.93 -18.96 23.05
C SER A 255 -6.85 -17.88 23.03
N THR A 256 -6.40 -17.45 24.21
CA THR A 256 -5.28 -16.51 24.32
C THR A 256 -4.02 -17.04 23.63
N ASN A 257 -3.82 -18.36 23.63
CA ASN A 257 -2.63 -19.03 23.09
C ASN A 257 -2.75 -19.39 21.60
N THR A 258 -3.97 -19.50 21.04
CA THR A 258 -4.17 -19.77 19.62
C THR A 258 -3.48 -18.72 18.76
N LYS A 259 -2.72 -19.14 17.73
CA LYS A 259 -2.10 -18.22 16.76
C LYS A 259 -2.69 -18.44 15.38
N ILE A 260 -2.73 -17.37 14.58
CA ILE A 260 -2.92 -17.49 13.14
C ILE A 260 -1.54 -17.58 12.50
N ASN A 261 -1.12 -18.81 12.17
CA ASN A 261 0.15 -19.07 11.51
C ASN A 261 0.18 -18.43 10.12
N LYS A 262 -0.90 -18.62 9.34
CA LYS A 262 -1.08 -18.09 8.00
C LYS A 262 -2.52 -17.63 7.80
N LEU A 263 -2.69 -16.54 7.05
CA LEU A 263 -3.96 -16.08 6.51
C LEU A 263 -3.66 -15.46 5.15
N TYR A 264 -4.34 -15.90 4.10
CA TYR A 264 -4.17 -15.31 2.79
C TYR A 264 -5.42 -15.48 1.92
N PHE A 265 -5.57 -14.56 0.98
CA PHE A 265 -6.60 -14.63 -0.05
C PHE A 265 -6.10 -15.35 -1.31
N ASP A 266 -6.79 -16.42 -1.71
CA ASP A 266 -6.58 -17.08 -3.01
C ASP A 266 -7.44 -16.43 -4.09
N GLU A 267 -6.80 -15.60 -4.91
CA GLU A 267 -7.45 -14.88 -6.00
C GLU A 267 -8.05 -15.79 -7.08
N LYS A 268 -7.51 -17.00 -7.27
CA LYS A 268 -7.98 -17.91 -8.33
C LYS A 268 -9.20 -18.69 -7.91
N LYS A 269 -9.27 -19.07 -6.63
CA LYS A 269 -10.38 -19.83 -6.04
C LYS A 269 -11.44 -18.94 -5.41
N GLU A 270 -11.20 -17.63 -5.30
CA GLU A 270 -12.04 -16.68 -4.56
C GLU A 270 -12.34 -17.21 -3.14
N SER A 271 -11.29 -17.62 -2.45
CA SER A 271 -11.36 -18.24 -1.13
C SER A 271 -10.32 -17.66 -0.18
N VAL A 272 -10.58 -17.82 1.12
CA VAL A 272 -9.62 -17.47 2.17
C VAL A 272 -9.08 -18.76 2.76
N HIS A 273 -7.79 -18.75 3.05
CA HIS A 273 -7.11 -19.85 3.72
C HIS A 273 -6.56 -19.36 5.05
N ILE A 274 -6.88 -20.06 6.12
CA ILE A 274 -6.41 -19.80 7.46
C ILE A 274 -5.74 -21.05 8.04
N ASP A 275 -4.54 -20.88 8.57
CA ASP A 275 -3.82 -21.91 9.34
C ASP A 275 -3.72 -21.45 10.79
N LEU A 276 -4.33 -22.22 11.69
CA LEU A 276 -4.31 -21.97 13.13
C LEU A 276 -3.27 -22.86 13.82
N SER A 277 -2.79 -22.43 14.98
CA SER A 277 -1.93 -23.28 15.81
C SER A 277 -2.73 -24.40 16.46
N LYS A 278 -2.06 -25.51 16.82
CA LYS A 278 -2.69 -26.66 17.52
C LYS A 278 -3.50 -26.29 18.76
N GLU A 279 -3.16 -25.19 19.44
CA GLU A 279 -3.88 -24.71 20.62
C GLU A 279 -5.36 -24.41 20.31
N PHE A 280 -5.68 -24.07 19.05
CA PHE A 280 -7.06 -23.93 18.60
C PHE A 280 -7.89 -25.20 18.89
N VAL A 281 -7.32 -26.39 18.68
CA VAL A 281 -8.03 -27.65 18.94
C VAL A 281 -7.81 -28.10 20.38
N THR A 282 -6.58 -28.06 20.89
CA THR A 282 -6.27 -28.66 22.20
C THR A 282 -6.80 -27.87 23.39
N GLU A 283 -7.07 -26.58 23.22
CA GLU A 283 -7.62 -25.72 24.28
C GLU A 283 -9.12 -25.45 24.10
N MET A 284 -9.72 -25.85 22.97
CA MET A 284 -11.16 -25.76 22.79
C MET A 284 -11.86 -26.78 23.67
N ASN A 285 -12.58 -26.29 24.68
CA ASN A 285 -13.36 -27.11 25.59
C ASN A 285 -14.85 -27.08 25.21
N ALA A 286 -15.15 -27.58 24.01
CA ALA A 286 -16.49 -27.54 23.43
C ALA A 286 -16.99 -28.94 23.04
N GLY A 287 -18.29 -29.17 23.18
CA GLY A 287 -18.95 -30.32 22.53
C GLY A 287 -19.23 -30.03 21.05
N ALA A 288 -19.50 -31.08 20.26
CA ALA A 288 -19.68 -31.02 18.81
C ALA A 288 -20.58 -29.87 18.30
N SER A 289 -21.70 -29.58 18.99
CA SER A 289 -22.62 -28.51 18.58
C SER A 289 -22.00 -27.13 18.71
N PHE A 290 -21.31 -26.85 19.82
CA PHE A 290 -20.68 -25.55 20.07
C PHE A 290 -19.42 -25.38 19.21
N GLU A 291 -18.66 -26.46 19.04
CA GLU A 291 -17.53 -26.50 18.09
C GLU A 291 -17.97 -26.09 16.68
N GLY A 292 -19.11 -26.60 16.20
CA GLY A 292 -19.67 -26.19 14.91
C GLY A 292 -19.96 -24.68 14.83
N LEU A 293 -20.43 -24.05 15.91
CA LEU A 293 -20.65 -22.60 15.98
C LEU A 293 -19.33 -21.81 15.97
N VAL A 294 -18.28 -22.31 16.62
CA VAL A 294 -16.95 -21.69 16.60
C VAL A 294 -16.37 -21.72 15.18
N LEU A 295 -16.45 -22.87 14.50
CA LEU A 295 -16.01 -22.98 13.10
C LEU A 295 -16.82 -22.06 12.18
N GLN A 296 -18.14 -22.01 12.34
CA GLN A 296 -19.00 -21.12 11.56
C GLN A 296 -18.72 -19.64 11.85
N SER A 297 -18.36 -19.29 13.09
CA SER A 297 -17.96 -17.94 13.47
C SER A 297 -16.70 -17.47 12.73
N ILE A 298 -15.69 -18.34 12.62
CA ILE A 298 -14.47 -18.08 11.83
C ILE A 298 -14.82 -17.94 10.35
N ALA A 299 -15.61 -18.87 9.82
CA ALA A 299 -16.01 -18.87 8.41
C ALA A 299 -16.76 -17.59 8.02
N ASN A 300 -17.76 -17.20 8.82
CA ASN A 300 -18.56 -16.00 8.57
C ASN A 300 -17.75 -14.72 8.74
N THR A 301 -16.88 -14.65 9.74
CA THR A 301 -16.01 -13.49 9.98
C THR A 301 -15.07 -13.26 8.80
N LEU A 302 -14.30 -14.28 8.42
CA LEU A 302 -13.33 -14.17 7.33
C LEU A 302 -14.02 -14.06 5.98
N GLY A 303 -15.09 -14.82 5.76
CA GLY A 303 -15.90 -14.75 4.55
C GLY A 303 -16.51 -13.36 4.33
N THR A 304 -17.03 -12.74 5.39
CA THR A 304 -17.53 -11.36 5.33
C THR A 304 -16.40 -10.38 5.07
N TYR A 305 -15.29 -10.47 5.82
CA TYR A 305 -14.19 -9.52 5.70
C TYR A 305 -13.54 -9.53 4.31
N TYR A 306 -13.29 -10.72 3.75
CA TYR A 306 -12.68 -10.87 2.41
C TYR A 306 -13.70 -10.86 1.27
N GLY A 307 -15.00 -10.93 1.54
CA GLY A 307 -16.05 -11.00 0.52
C GLY A 307 -16.08 -12.32 -0.24
N VAL A 308 -15.84 -13.44 0.44
CA VAL A 308 -15.79 -14.79 -0.14
C VAL A 308 -16.82 -15.72 0.48
N GLN A 309 -17.13 -16.83 -0.18
CA GLN A 309 -18.06 -17.86 0.34
C GLN A 309 -17.36 -19.08 0.95
N ASN A 310 -16.08 -19.29 0.65
CA ASN A 310 -15.32 -20.48 1.06
C ASN A 310 -14.12 -20.08 1.92
N VAL A 311 -14.03 -20.66 3.11
CA VAL A 311 -12.90 -20.51 4.02
C VAL A 311 -12.29 -21.88 4.28
N PHE A 312 -11.02 -22.06 3.94
CA PHE A 312 -10.28 -23.29 4.18
C PHE A 312 -9.49 -23.17 5.47
N LEU A 313 -9.75 -24.07 6.40
CA LEU A 313 -9.11 -24.10 7.72
C LEU A 313 -8.15 -25.28 7.83
N THR A 314 -6.92 -24.99 8.22
CA THR A 314 -5.91 -25.97 8.61
C THR A 314 -5.40 -25.69 10.03
N VAL A 315 -4.79 -26.71 10.65
CA VAL A 315 -4.16 -26.61 11.97
C VAL A 315 -2.74 -27.14 11.88
N ASP A 316 -1.76 -26.31 12.22
CA ASP A 316 -0.32 -26.59 12.09
C ASP A 316 0.08 -27.16 10.70
N GLY A 317 -0.56 -26.67 9.64
CA GLY A 317 -0.36 -27.09 8.26
C GLY A 317 -1.02 -28.40 7.86
N GLY A 318 -1.76 -29.05 8.76
CA GLY A 318 -2.56 -30.25 8.49
C GLY A 318 -4.07 -29.96 8.42
N PRO A 319 -4.88 -30.92 7.94
CA PRO A 319 -6.34 -30.80 7.97
C PRO A 319 -6.86 -30.56 9.39
N TYR A 320 -7.98 -29.86 9.52
CA TYR A 320 -8.65 -29.70 10.81
C TYR A 320 -9.24 -31.04 11.26
N GLU A 321 -8.84 -31.51 12.44
CA GLU A 321 -9.35 -32.71 13.07
C GLU A 321 -9.53 -32.48 14.57
N SER A 322 -10.73 -32.78 15.07
CA SER A 322 -11.09 -32.77 16.49
C SER A 322 -11.72 -34.10 16.90
N GLY A 323 -12.18 -34.18 18.17
CA GLY A 323 -12.96 -35.33 18.63
C GLY A 323 -14.35 -35.48 18.00
N HIS A 324 -14.82 -34.50 17.22
CA HIS A 324 -16.17 -34.46 16.68
C HIS A 324 -16.25 -34.17 15.19
N ILE A 325 -15.32 -33.38 14.64
CA ILE A 325 -15.35 -32.88 13.28
C ILE A 325 -14.01 -33.16 12.60
N LEU A 326 -14.07 -33.61 11.36
CA LEU A 326 -12.93 -33.73 10.47
C LEU A 326 -13.26 -32.95 9.20
N LEU A 327 -12.38 -32.01 8.81
CA LEU A 327 -12.45 -31.34 7.51
C LEU A 327 -11.35 -31.91 6.63
N ASN A 328 -11.72 -32.36 5.43
CA ASN A 328 -10.73 -32.79 4.45
C ASN A 328 -9.95 -31.59 3.88
N GLU A 329 -8.78 -31.82 3.30
CA GLU A 329 -7.88 -30.76 2.81
C GLU A 329 -8.54 -29.77 1.82
N ASP A 330 -9.46 -30.27 0.99
CA ASP A 330 -10.22 -29.47 0.01
C ASP A 330 -11.67 -29.21 0.44
N GLU A 331 -12.00 -29.42 1.72
CA GLU A 331 -13.33 -29.16 2.27
C GLU A 331 -13.39 -27.77 2.90
N PRO A 332 -14.10 -26.80 2.28
CA PRO A 332 -14.22 -25.47 2.87
C PRO A 332 -15.28 -25.45 3.97
N LEU A 333 -15.02 -24.64 5.00
CA LEU A 333 -16.08 -24.04 5.79
C LEU A 333 -16.81 -23.03 4.91
N LYS A 334 -18.09 -23.28 4.65
CA LYS A 334 -18.93 -22.36 3.88
C LYS A 334 -19.48 -21.26 4.77
N VAL A 335 -19.52 -20.05 4.24
CA VAL A 335 -20.25 -18.95 4.86
C VAL A 335 -21.74 -19.31 4.92
N ASP A 336 -22.32 -19.21 6.10
CA ASP A 336 -23.74 -19.46 6.34
C ASP A 336 -24.30 -18.52 7.41
N TYR A 337 -25.27 -17.72 7.00
CA TYR A 337 -25.92 -16.69 7.81
C TYR A 337 -27.29 -17.15 8.35
N SER A 338 -27.73 -18.37 8.05
CA SER A 338 -29.04 -18.89 8.43
C SER A 338 -29.25 -19.01 9.93
N ASN A 339 -28.16 -19.18 10.69
CA ASN A 339 -28.16 -19.33 12.14
C ASN A 339 -27.83 -18.03 12.90
N ILE A 340 -27.94 -16.86 12.25
CA ILE A 340 -27.73 -15.57 12.92
C ILE A 340 -29.06 -15.12 13.55
N LYS A 341 -29.03 -14.74 14.83
CA LYS A 341 -30.18 -14.09 15.48
C LYS A 341 -30.46 -12.76 14.78
N ALA A 342 -31.70 -12.55 14.37
CA ALA A 342 -32.11 -11.24 13.86
C ALA A 342 -31.78 -10.15 14.89
N PRO A 343 -31.22 -9.00 14.47
CA PRO A 343 -30.94 -7.91 15.40
C PRO A 343 -32.23 -7.53 16.13
N LYS A 344 -32.16 -7.46 17.47
CA LYS A 344 -33.29 -7.09 18.33
C LYS A 344 -33.65 -5.62 18.20
#